data_AF-A0A381J3J3-F1
#
_entry.id   AF-A0A381J3J3-F1
#
_cell.length_a   1.000
_cell.length_b   1.000
_cell.length_c   1.000
_cell.angle_alpha   90.00
_cell.angle_beta   90.00
_cell.angle_gamma   90.00
#
_symmetry.space_group_name_H-M   'P 1'
#
loop_
_entity.id
_entity.type
_entity.pdbx_description
1 polymer ?
#
loop_
_entity_poly.entity_id
_entity_poly.type
_entity_poly.pdbx_seq_one_letter_code
_entity_poly.pdbx_strand_id
1 'polypeptide(L)' 'MANKINVKLIMELKAPGLSQNVIAKTRHISKRSIADVLNIAREKQIFYDDIKNKSIGILMV' A
#
# COMPACT_ATOMS: atom_id res chain seq x y z
N MET A 1 -4.68 -8.66 -8.58
CA MET A 1 -4.85 -7.20 -8.77
C MET A 1 -5.31 -6.58 -7.46
N ALA A 2 -4.42 -5.87 -6.76
CA ALA A 2 -4.83 -5.11 -5.57
C ALA A 2 -5.57 -3.83 -6.02
N ASN A 3 -6.79 -3.60 -5.53
CA ASN A 3 -7.52 -2.38 -5.83
C ASN A 3 -6.70 -1.15 -5.40
N LYS A 4 -6.72 -0.07 -6.19
CA LYS A 4 -5.97 1.18 -5.91
C LYS A 4 -6.21 1.73 -4.49
N ILE A 5 -7.42 1.54 -3.97
CA ILE A 5 -7.81 1.90 -2.59
C ILE A 5 -6.98 1.12 -1.56
N ASN A 6 -6.70 -0.15 -1.79
CA ASN A 6 -5.91 -0.98 -0.87
C ASN A 6 -4.45 -0.55 -0.83
N VAL A 7 -3.87 -0.10 -1.96
CA VAL A 7 -2.47 0.32 -2.02
C VAL A 7 -2.21 1.55 -1.16
N LYS A 8 -2.99 2.63 -1.37
CA LYS A 8 -2.85 3.87 -0.59
C LYS A 8 -2.96 3.60 0.90
N LEU A 9 -3.92 2.77 1.25
CA LEU A 9 -4.32 2.50 2.62
C LEU A 9 -3.35 1.54 3.34
N ILE A 10 -2.77 0.56 2.63
CA ILE A 10 -1.65 -0.26 3.14
C ILE A 10 -0.42 0.61 3.39
N MET A 11 -0.07 1.49 2.44
CA MET A 11 1.10 2.36 2.54
C MET A 11 0.96 3.40 3.64
N GLU A 12 -0.24 3.97 3.81
CA GLU A 12 -0.59 4.87 4.90
C GLU A 12 -0.41 4.22 6.27
N LEU A 13 -0.87 2.99 6.43
CA LEU A 13 -0.71 2.25 7.68
C LEU A 13 0.75 1.81 7.89
N LYS A 14 1.50 1.53 6.81
CA LYS A 14 2.90 1.14 6.91
C LYS A 14 3.82 2.30 7.29
N ALA A 15 3.52 3.53 6.86
CA ALA A 15 4.30 4.73 7.12
C ALA A 15 4.63 4.98 8.62
N PRO A 16 3.67 4.87 9.57
CA PRO A 16 3.96 4.97 11.01
C PRO A 16 4.63 3.73 11.61
N GLY A 17 5.08 2.76 10.79
CA GLY A 17 5.79 1.58 11.24
C GLY A 17 4.92 0.39 11.62
N LEU A 18 3.61 0.39 11.30
CA LEU A 18 2.75 -0.74 11.63
C LEU A 18 3.24 -2.04 10.98
N SER A 19 3.14 -3.12 11.74
CA SER A 19 3.46 -4.46 11.27
C SER A 19 2.36 -4.96 10.33
N GLN A 20 2.75 -5.79 9.35
CA GLN A 20 1.81 -6.34 8.36
C GLN A 20 0.67 -7.14 9.01
N ASN A 21 0.92 -7.73 10.18
CA ASN A 21 -0.08 -8.47 10.96
C ASN A 21 -1.21 -7.57 11.46
N VAL A 22 -0.88 -6.35 11.90
CA VAL A 22 -1.88 -5.37 12.34
C VAL A 22 -2.68 -4.88 11.14
N ILE A 23 -2.01 -4.53 10.04
CA ILE A 23 -2.66 -4.07 8.80
C ILE A 23 -3.61 -5.14 8.25
N ALA A 24 -3.19 -6.41 8.24
CA ALA A 24 -3.99 -7.53 7.79
C ALA A 24 -5.30 -7.68 8.58
N LYS A 25 -5.23 -7.56 9.92
CA LYS A 25 -6.40 -7.63 10.80
C LYS A 25 -7.31 -6.44 10.62
N THR A 26 -6.78 -5.22 10.59
CA THR A 26 -7.57 -3.98 10.50
C THR A 26 -8.32 -3.87 9.17
N ARG A 27 -7.78 -4.41 8.08
CA ARG A 27 -8.33 -4.24 6.73
C ARG A 27 -8.88 -5.52 6.11
N HIS A 28 -8.83 -6.64 6.83
CA HIS A 28 -9.21 -7.97 6.31
C HIS A 28 -8.49 -8.31 5.00
N ILE A 29 -7.21 -7.95 4.89
CA ILE A 29 -6.36 -8.22 3.73
C ILE A 29 -5.34 -9.30 4.10
N SER A 30 -5.07 -10.23 3.18
CA SER A 30 -4.04 -11.24 3.41
C SER A 30 -2.64 -10.63 3.53
N LYS A 31 -1.80 -11.21 4.40
CA LYS A 31 -0.39 -10.80 4.53
C LYS A 31 0.37 -10.87 3.21
N ARG A 32 0.04 -11.86 2.37
CA ARG A 32 0.63 -12.03 1.04
C ARG A 32 0.33 -10.84 0.14
N SER A 33 -0.95 -10.43 0.06
CA SER A 33 -1.34 -9.25 -0.72
C SER A 33 -0.70 -7.96 -0.20
N ILE A 34 -0.53 -7.83 1.13
CA ILE A 34 0.20 -6.69 1.71
C ILE A 34 1.67 -6.72 1.29
N ALA A 35 2.32 -7.88 1.35
CA ALA A 35 3.71 -8.05 0.93
C ALA A 35 3.89 -7.74 -0.55
N ASP A 36 3.00 -8.22 -1.43
CA ASP A 36 3.02 -7.91 -2.86
C ASP A 36 2.94 -6.40 -3.12
N VAL A 37 2.02 -5.70 -2.45
CA VAL A 37 1.88 -4.24 -2.57
C VAL A 37 3.14 -3.51 -2.12
N LEU A 38 3.72 -3.89 -0.98
CA LEU A 38 4.94 -3.26 -0.46
C LEU A 38 6.16 -3.58 -1.33
N ASN A 39 6.24 -4.78 -1.91
CA ASN A 39 7.29 -5.16 -2.83
C ASN A 39 7.22 -4.35 -4.13
N ILE A 40 6.04 -4.28 -4.77
CA ILE A 40 5.81 -3.47 -5.98
C ILE A 40 6.13 -2.00 -5.70
N ALA A 41 5.72 -1.47 -4.55
CA ALA A 41 6.02 -0.08 -4.23
C ALA A 41 7.52 0.16 -4.00
N ARG A 42 8.22 -0.79 -3.37
CA ARG A 42 9.69 -0.72 -3.22
C ARG A 42 10.40 -0.78 -4.57
N GLU A 43 10.00 -1.71 -5.45
CA GLU A 43 10.54 -1.86 -6.80
C GLU A 43 10.35 -0.58 -7.63
N LYS A 44 9.19 0.05 -7.51
CA LYS A 44 8.88 1.31 -8.21
C LYS A 44 9.39 2.56 -7.47
N GLN A 45 10.06 2.40 -6.32
CA GLN A 45 10.45 3.47 -5.40
C GLN A 45 9.34 4.48 -5.09
N ILE A 46 8.11 3.98 -4.93
CA ILE A 46 6.94 4.77 -4.56
C ILE A 46 6.82 4.75 -3.04
N PHE A 47 6.87 5.93 -2.42
CA PHE A 47 6.65 6.08 -1.00
C PHE A 47 5.23 6.58 -0.71
N TYR A 48 4.80 6.50 0.55
CA TYR A 48 3.51 7.06 0.96
C TYR A 48 3.42 8.55 0.62
N ASP A 49 4.52 9.30 0.71
CA ASP A 49 4.57 10.72 0.38
C ASP A 49 4.23 11.02 -1.09
N ASP A 50 4.66 10.15 -2.02
CA ASP A 50 4.36 10.28 -3.45
C ASP A 50 2.88 10.06 -3.78
N ILE A 51 2.17 9.29 -2.95
CA ILE A 51 0.76 8.91 -3.16
C ILE A 51 -0.21 9.63 -2.23
N LYS A 52 0.27 10.27 -1.15
CA LYS A 52 -0.59 11.04 -0.23
C LYS A 52 -1.21 12.22 -0.97
N ASN A 53 -0.42 12.89 -1.83
CA ASN A 53 -0.80 14.11 -2.54
C ASN A 53 -1.27 13.87 -3.99
N LYS A 54 -1.13 12.65 -4.51
CA LYS A 54 -1.84 12.24 -5.73
C LYS A 54 -3.31 12.07 -5.40
N SER A 55 -4.08 13.14 -5.63
CA SER A 55 -5.49 12.99 -5.97
C SER A 55 -5.56 11.99 -7.12
N ILE A 56 -6.38 10.95 -6.96
CA ILE A 56 -6.26 9.68 -7.65
C ILE A 56 -6.41 9.88 -9.17
N GLY A 57 -5.28 9.94 -9.86
CA GLY A 57 -5.18 9.95 -11.31
C GLY A 57 -3.81 9.44 -11.70
N ILE A 58 -3.79 8.36 -12.47
CA ILE A 58 -2.62 7.89 -13.22
C ILE A 58 -1.57 7.14 -12.39
N LEU A 59 -1.63 5.81 -12.47
CA LEU A 59 -0.58 5.01 -13.12
C LEU A 59 -1.13 3.59 -13.29
N MET A 60 -1.62 3.31 -14.50
CA MET A 60 -1.87 1.95 -14.99
C MET A 60 -0.98 1.85 -16.23
N VAL A 61 0.21 1.32 -16.00
CA VAL A 61 1.03 0.59 -16.98
C VAL A 61 1.32 -0.75 -16.32
#